data_AF-A0A354NY11-F1
#
_entry.id   AF-A0A354NY11-F1
#
_cell.length_a   1.000
_cell.length_b   1.000
_cell.length_c   1.000
_cell.angle_alpha   90.00
_cell.angle_beta   90.00
_cell.angle_gamma   90.00
#
_symmetry.space_group_name_H-M   'P 1'
#
loop_
_entity.id
_entity.type
_entity.pdbx_description
1 polymer ?
#
loop_
_entity_poly.entity_id
_entity_poly.type
_entity_poly.pdbx_seq_one_letter_code
_entity_poly.pdbx_strand_id
1 'polypeptide(L)' 'IWDVRSDGEWDGSAGRGNKRVGHVPGAVHLEWFNLMDRETHQFKPAEEIRRILNENGITPDKKIFSY' A
#
# COMPACT_ATOMS: atom_id res chain seq x y z
N ILE A 1 -6.16 -6.57 -5.37
CA ILE A 1 -5.80 -5.17 -5.66
C ILE A 1 -4.97 -4.71 -4.46
N TRP A 2 -3.80 -4.15 -4.72
CA TRP A 2 -2.94 -3.55 -3.70
C TRP A 2 -3.11 -2.03 -3.81
N ASP A 3 -3.67 -1.43 -2.77
CA ASP A 3 -3.82 0.01 -2.66
C ASP A 3 -2.63 0.57 -1.90
N VAL A 4 -1.94 1.51 -2.55
CA VAL A 4 -0.71 2.12 -2.01
C VAL A 4 -0.92 3.53 -1.51
N ARG A 5 -2.16 4.02 -1.49
CA ARG A 5 -2.48 5.40 -1.08
C ARG A 5 -2.32 5.57 0.43
N SER A 6 -2.55 6.78 0.92
CA SER A 6 -2.50 7.05 2.37
C SER A 6 -3.67 6.40 3.12
N ASP A 7 -3.51 6.18 4.44
CA ASP A 7 -4.57 5.63 5.30
C ASP A 7 -5.88 6.41 5.18
N GLY A 8 -5.81 7.73 5.10
CA GLY A 8 -6.99 8.57 4.98
C GLY A 8 -7.71 8.44 3.63
N GLU A 9 -6.97 8.18 2.54
CA GLU A 9 -7.59 7.92 1.24
C GLU A 9 -8.25 6.53 1.21
N TRP A 10 -7.63 5.56 1.91
CA TRP A 10 -8.10 4.20 2.04
C TRP A 10 -9.38 4.07 2.88
N ASP A 11 -9.43 4.71 4.06
CA ASP A 11 -10.61 4.68 4.94
C ASP A 11 -11.69 5.70 4.53
N GLY A 12 -11.32 6.64 3.65
CA GLY A 12 -12.20 7.66 3.11
C GLY A 12 -12.30 8.93 3.96
N SER A 13 -11.52 9.06 5.04
CA SER A 13 -11.41 10.27 5.85
C SER A 13 -10.71 11.44 5.13
N ALA A 14 -9.89 11.14 4.12
CA ALA A 14 -9.20 12.11 3.27
C ALA A 14 -9.56 11.90 1.80
N GLY A 15 -10.53 12.67 1.30
CA GLY A 15 -11.00 12.51 -0.08
C GLY A 15 -10.05 13.02 -1.17
N ARG A 16 -9.11 13.91 -0.84
CA ARG A 16 -8.19 14.58 -1.80
C ARG A 16 -8.87 15.12 -3.07
N GLY A 17 -10.12 15.58 -2.96
CA GLY A 17 -10.90 16.10 -4.09
C GLY A 17 -11.59 15.03 -4.96
N ASN A 18 -11.50 13.75 -4.59
CA ASN A 18 -12.16 12.66 -5.31
C ASN A 18 -13.68 12.66 -5.09
N LYS A 19 -14.43 12.30 -6.14
CA LYS A 19 -15.90 12.17 -6.08
C LYS A 19 -16.37 10.98 -5.25
N ARG A 20 -15.51 9.98 -5.05
CA ARG A 20 -15.76 8.78 -4.25
C ARG A 20 -14.53 8.52 -3.40
N VAL A 21 -14.74 8.32 -2.10
CA VAL A 21 -13.68 8.12 -1.10
C VAL A 21 -13.68 6.66 -0.63
N GLY A 22 -12.59 6.26 0.03
CA GLY A 22 -12.40 4.89 0.48
C GLY A 22 -11.71 4.03 -0.58
N HIS A 23 -11.95 2.72 -0.52
CA HIS A 23 -11.25 1.73 -1.33
C HIS A 23 -12.19 0.71 -1.97
N VAL A 24 -11.62 -0.05 -2.91
CA VAL A 24 -12.32 -1.17 -3.56
C VAL A 24 -12.49 -2.31 -2.55
N PRO A 25 -13.71 -2.84 -2.31
CA PRO A 25 -13.92 -3.96 -1.40
C PRO A 25 -12.99 -5.14 -1.72
N GLY A 26 -12.30 -5.64 -0.70
CA GLY A 26 -11.34 -6.75 -0.83
C GLY A 26 -9.96 -6.35 -1.36
N ALA A 27 -9.68 -5.06 -1.56
CA ALA A 27 -8.30 -4.61 -1.73
C ALA A 27 -7.50 -4.83 -0.42
N VAL A 28 -6.18 -4.94 -0.57
CA VAL A 28 -5.22 -4.97 0.54
C VAL A 28 -4.53 -3.62 0.57
N HIS A 29 -4.46 -3.02 1.76
CA HIS A 29 -3.83 -1.72 1.96
C HIS A 29 -2.42 -1.85 2.51
N LEU A 30 -1.48 -1.21 1.83
CA LEU A 30 -0.13 -1.00 2.34
C LEU A 30 0.43 0.22 1.60
N GLU A 31 0.55 1.34 2.30
CA GLU A 31 1.07 2.59 1.73
C GLU A 31 2.51 2.40 1.23
N TRP A 32 2.83 2.96 0.06
CA TRP A 32 4.17 2.86 -0.53
C TRP A 32 5.28 3.34 0.41
N PHE A 33 4.98 4.32 1.25
CA PHE A 33 5.93 4.90 2.20
C PHE A 33 6.36 3.90 3.29
N ASN A 34 5.59 2.85 3.55
CA ASN A 34 6.00 1.76 4.44
C ASN A 34 7.17 0.93 3.87
N LEU A 35 7.42 1.00 2.56
CA LEU A 35 8.53 0.33 1.89
C LEU A 35 9.79 1.19 1.81
N MET A 36 9.75 2.38 2.39
CA MET A 36 10.84 3.33 2.38
C MET A 36 11.38 3.59 3.78
N ASP A 37 12.67 3.89 3.81
CA ASP A 37 13.33 4.41 4.98
C ASP A 37 13.00 5.91 5.14
N ARG A 38 12.51 6.30 6.33
CA ARG A 38 12.00 7.65 6.58
C ARG A 38 13.09 8.70 6.72
N GLU A 39 14.33 8.29 6.99
CA GLU A 39 15.44 9.22 7.22
C GLU A 39 16.22 9.47 5.92
N THR A 40 16.48 8.39 5.19
CA THR A 40 17.29 8.41 3.96
C THR A 40 16.46 8.59 2.69
N HIS A 41 15.15 8.38 2.78
CA HIS A 41 14.22 8.39 1.64
C HIS A 41 14.62 7.38 0.55
N GLN A 42 15.29 6.30 0.94
CA GLN A 42 15.61 5.18 0.06
C GLN A 42 14.64 4.03 0.28
N PHE A 43 14.57 3.11 -0.68
CA PHE A 43 13.88 1.86 -0.49
C PHE A 43 14.56 1.03 0.61
N LYS A 44 13.75 0.37 1.41
CA LYS A 44 14.23 -0.65 2.35
C LYS A 44 14.95 -1.78 1.60
N PRO A 45 15.84 -2.54 2.26
CA PRO A 45 16.45 -3.73 1.66
C PRO A 45 15.40 -4.67 1.08
N ALA A 46 15.72 -5.31 -0.05
CA ALA A 46 14.75 -6.16 -0.77
C ALA A 46 14.14 -7.27 0.09
N GLU A 47 14.92 -7.86 0.99
CA GLU A 47 14.44 -8.90 1.93
C GLU A 47 13.42 -8.35 2.94
N GLU A 48 13.62 -7.12 3.42
CA GLU A 48 12.68 -6.45 4.31
C GLU A 48 11.38 -6.11 3.58
N ILE A 49 11.48 -5.58 2.36
CA ILE A 49 10.32 -5.31 1.50
C ILE A 49 9.53 -6.60 1.26
N ARG A 50 10.19 -7.71 0.88
CA ARG A 50 9.55 -9.01 0.68
C ARG A 50 8.81 -9.48 1.93
N ARG A 51 9.44 -9.33 3.10
CA ARG A 51 8.83 -9.69 4.38
C ARG A 51 7.56 -8.87 4.65
N ILE A 52 7.63 -7.54 4.52
CA ILE A 52 6.48 -6.64 4.74
C ILE A 52 5.34 -6.99 3.79
N LEU A 53 5.63 -7.22 2.50
CA LEU A 53 4.62 -7.59 1.51
C LEU A 53 3.96 -8.94 1.85
N ASN A 54 4.76 -9.94 2.21
CA ASN A 54 4.25 -11.27 2.60
C ASN A 54 3.37 -11.22 3.86
N GLU A 55 3.76 -10.44 4.88
CA GLU A 55 2.97 -10.24 6.11
C GLU A 55 1.60 -9.60 5.81
N ASN A 56 1.49 -8.80 4.75
CA ASN A 56 0.24 -8.23 4.26
C ASN A 56 -0.49 -9.13 3.24
N GLY A 57 -0.01 -10.36 3.02
CA GLY A 57 -0.61 -11.30 2.06
C GLY A 57 -0.41 -10.91 0.59
N ILE A 58 0.48 -9.95 0.31
CA ILE A 58 0.90 -9.51 -1.03
C ILE A 58 2.06 -10.41 -1.45
N THR A 59 1.73 -11.53 -2.06
CA THR A 59 2.69 -12.60 -2.39
C THR A 59 2.86 -12.73 -3.91
N PRO A 60 4.07 -13.10 -4.40
CA PRO A 60 4.36 -13.14 -5.84
C PRO A 60 3.60 -14.21 -6.62
N ASP A 61 2.99 -15.19 -5.94
CA ASP A 61 2.10 -16.20 -6.53
C ASP A 61 0.70 -15.67 -6.87
N LYS A 62 0.36 -14.45 -6.42
CA LYS A 62 -0.94 -13.81 -6.70
C LYS A 62 -0.81 -12.79 -7.83
N LYS A 63 -1.86 -12.66 -8.64
CA LYS A 63 -1.98 -11.54 -9.58
C LYS A 63 -2.24 -10.24 -8.79
N ILE A 64 -1.23 -9.37 -8.75
CA ILE A 64 -1.30 -8.09 -8.05
C ILE A 64 -1.58 -6.98 -9.08
N PHE A 65 -2.55 -6.14 -8.77
CA PHE A 65 -2.84 -4.90 -9.50
C PHE A 65 -2.66 -3.76 -8.50
N SER A 66 -1.74 -2.83 -8.76
CA SER A 66 -1.50 -1.65 -7.94
C SER A 66 -2.42 -0.50 -8.36
N TYR A 67 -2.97 0.22 -7.39
CA TYR A 67 -3.76 1.44 -7.59
C TYR A 67 -3.37 2.53 -6.59
#